data_AF-A0A8H7QH65-F1
#
_entry.id   AF-A0A8H7QH65-F1
#
_cell.length_a   1.000
_cell.length_b   1.000
_cell.length_c   1.000
_cell.angle_alpha   90.00
_cell.angle_beta   90.00
_cell.angle_gamma   90.00
#
_symmetry.space_group_name_H-M   'P 1'
#
loop_
_entity.id
_entity.type
_entity.pdbx_description
1 polymer ?
#
loop_
_entity_poly.entity_id
_entity_poly.type
_entity_poly.pdbx_seq_one_letter_code
_entity_poly.pdbx_strand_id
1 'polypeptide(L)'
;MSNSYTQLSSKKSYNISEAKLKRILEYNERLREQLELPRIPVSEASASLITYCNSTKDPLIPSLWGPVSKEEDPFAPAAGGNGRTSGCCIVM
;
A
#
# COMPACT_ATOMS: atom_id res chain seq x y z
N MET A 1 23.45 20.49 -55.66
CA MET A 1 23.85 20.49 -54.23
C MET A 1 22.60 20.35 -53.38
N SER A 2 22.31 19.16 -52.88
CA SER A 2 21.11 18.88 -52.08
C SER A 2 21.27 19.42 -50.66
N ASN A 3 20.36 20.31 -50.26
CA ASN A 3 20.38 21.03 -48.99
C ASN A 3 20.30 20.08 -47.78
N SER A 4 21.37 20.02 -47.00
CA SER A 4 21.51 19.21 -45.78
C SER A 4 20.49 19.55 -44.68
N TYR A 5 19.98 20.78 -44.66
CA TYR A 5 18.98 21.26 -43.71
C TYR A 5 17.63 20.51 -43.79
N THR A 6 17.20 20.07 -44.97
CA THR A 6 15.96 19.32 -45.14
C THR A 6 16.08 17.87 -44.62
N GLN A 7 17.28 17.27 -44.69
CA GLN A 7 17.52 15.92 -44.16
C GLN A 7 17.53 15.87 -42.62
N LEU A 8 18.05 16.89 -41.94
CA LEU A 8 18.10 16.94 -40.48
C LEU A 8 16.71 17.03 -39.84
N SER A 9 15.79 17.78 -40.47
CA SER A 9 14.39 17.92 -40.02
C SER A 9 13.61 16.60 -40.15
N SER A 10 13.76 15.91 -41.29
CA SER A 10 13.13 14.59 -41.52
C SER A 10 13.67 13.53 -40.55
N LYS A 11 14.99 13.50 -40.29
CA LYS A 11 15.61 12.61 -39.30
C LYS A 11 15.13 12.91 -37.87
N LYS A 12 14.95 14.18 -37.49
CA LYS A 12 14.42 14.54 -36.17
C LYS A 12 12.97 14.06 -35.98
N SER A 13 12.12 14.24 -36.99
CA SER A 13 10.75 13.73 -37.00
C SER A 13 10.69 12.20 -36.93
N TYR A 14 11.60 11.52 -37.66
CA TYR A 14 11.78 10.07 -37.64
C TYR A 14 12.21 9.55 -36.24
N ASN A 15 13.18 10.20 -35.62
CA ASN A 15 13.63 9.86 -34.26
C ASN A 15 12.51 10.05 -33.21
N ILE A 16 11.67 11.08 -33.36
CA ILE A 16 10.50 11.29 -32.50
C ILE A 16 9.44 10.20 -32.72
N SER A 17 9.22 9.76 -33.97
CA SER A 17 8.28 8.67 -34.26
C SER A 17 8.76 7.34 -33.70
N GLU A 18 10.05 7.01 -33.79
CA GLU A 18 10.60 5.79 -33.21
C GLU A 18 10.52 5.79 -31.67
N ALA A 19 10.84 6.92 -31.03
CA ALA A 19 10.72 7.04 -29.58
C ALA A 19 9.28 6.91 -29.09
N LYS A 20 8.31 7.44 -29.84
CA LYS A 20 6.88 7.26 -29.56
C LYS A 20 6.44 5.81 -29.76
N LEU A 21 6.87 5.17 -30.84
CA LEU A 21 6.57 3.77 -31.12
C LEU A 21 7.09 2.87 -30.00
N LYS A 22 8.35 3.06 -29.60
CA LYS A 22 8.97 2.32 -28.48
C LYS A 22 8.15 2.46 -27.20
N ARG A 23 7.75 3.67 -26.82
CA ARG A 23 6.90 3.91 -25.65
C ARG A 23 5.56 3.18 -25.73
N ILE A 24 4.92 3.17 -26.90
CA ILE A 24 3.64 2.49 -27.09
C ILE A 24 3.81 0.98 -26.97
N LEU A 25 4.87 0.42 -27.53
CA LEU A 25 5.16 -1.02 -27.43
C LEU A 25 5.43 -1.44 -25.98
N GLU A 26 6.26 -0.70 -25.26
CA GLU A 26 6.52 -0.93 -23.83
C GLU A 26 5.22 -0.83 -23.00
N TYR A 27 4.37 0.15 -23.29
CA TYR A 27 3.08 0.27 -22.61
C TYR A 27 2.13 -0.88 -22.95
N ASN A 28 2.13 -1.32 -24.20
CA ASN A 28 1.30 -2.45 -24.65
C ASN A 28 1.74 -3.76 -24.01
N GLU A 29 3.04 -3.98 -23.83
CA GLU A 29 3.60 -5.12 -23.11
C GLU A 29 3.14 -5.13 -21.65
N ARG A 30 3.26 -4.00 -20.94
CA ARG A 30 2.74 -3.87 -19.56
C ARG A 30 1.24 -4.13 -19.46
N LEU A 31 0.46 -3.69 -20.43
CA LEU A 31 -0.98 -3.96 -20.46
C LEU A 31 -1.29 -5.44 -20.68
N ARG A 32 -0.51 -6.13 -21.52
CA ARG A 32 -0.64 -7.58 -21.70
C ARG A 32 -0.30 -8.33 -20.42
N GLU A 33 0.79 -7.98 -19.75
CA GLU A 33 1.15 -8.54 -18.44
C GLU A 33 0.01 -8.35 -17.42
N GLN A 34 -0.55 -7.13 -17.34
CA GLN A 34 -1.69 -6.84 -16.45
C GLN A 34 -2.95 -7.62 -16.82
N LEU A 35 -3.20 -7.86 -18.10
CA LEU A 35 -4.34 -8.63 -18.57
C LEU A 35 -4.24 -10.09 -18.10
N GLU A 36 -3.04 -10.67 -18.20
CA GLU A 36 -2.73 -12.07 -17.89
C GLU A 36 -2.65 -12.37 -16.38
N LEU A 37 -2.67 -11.35 -15.51
CA LEU A 37 -2.70 -11.55 -14.06
C LEU A 37 -3.89 -12.44 -13.65
N PRO A 38 -3.64 -13.51 -12.86
CA PRO A 38 -4.71 -14.36 -12.36
C PRO A 38 -5.58 -13.57 -11.37
N ARG A 39 -6.91 -13.68 -11.52
CA ARG A 39 -7.89 -13.00 -10.68
C ARG A 39 -8.82 -14.04 -10.04
N ILE A 40 -9.23 -13.76 -8.81
CA ILE A 40 -10.26 -14.53 -8.10
C ILE A 40 -11.58 -13.77 -8.12
N PRO A 41 -12.74 -14.45 -8.02
CA PRO A 41 -14.02 -13.78 -7.94
C PRO A 41 -14.12 -12.94 -6.66
N VAL A 42 -14.80 -11.79 -6.77
CA VAL A 42 -14.93 -10.84 -5.66
C VAL A 42 -15.63 -11.46 -4.45
N SER A 43 -16.58 -12.38 -4.67
CA SER A 43 -17.27 -13.11 -3.60
C SER A 43 -16.33 -13.99 -2.78
N GLU A 44 -15.32 -14.59 -3.41
CA GLU A 44 -14.32 -15.41 -2.71
C GLU A 44 -13.33 -14.52 -1.95
N ALA A 45 -12.86 -13.45 -2.59
CA ALA A 45 -11.98 -12.48 -1.95
C ALA A 45 -12.63 -11.86 -0.69
N SER A 46 -13.90 -11.47 -0.78
CA SER A 46 -14.63 -10.89 0.35
C SER A 46 -14.86 -11.90 1.47
N ALA A 47 -15.19 -13.16 1.15
CA ALA A 47 -15.31 -14.23 2.12
C ALA A 47 -13.98 -14.47 2.86
N SER A 48 -12.85 -14.44 2.14
CA SER A 48 -11.52 -14.57 2.74
C SER A 48 -11.21 -13.42 3.71
N LEU A 49 -11.55 -12.18 3.33
CA LEU A 49 -11.35 -11.01 4.20
C LEU A 49 -12.20 -11.10 5.46
N ILE A 50 -13.49 -11.46 5.33
CA ILE A 50 -14.39 -11.63 6.47
C ILE A 50 -13.85 -12.72 7.42
N THR A 51 -13.40 -13.84 6.86
CA THR A 51 -12.83 -14.94 7.64
C THR A 51 -11.62 -14.48 8.44
N TYR A 52 -10.69 -13.76 7.80
CA TYR A 52 -9.50 -13.23 8.48
C TYR A 52 -9.86 -12.23 9.59
N CYS A 53 -10.78 -11.30 9.31
CA CYS A 53 -11.24 -10.32 10.29
C CYS A 53 -11.96 -10.97 11.48
N ASN A 54 -12.63 -12.10 11.28
CA ASN A 54 -13.34 -12.82 12.35
C ASN A 54 -12.46 -13.80 13.13
N SER A 55 -11.30 -14.21 12.58
CA SER A 55 -10.37 -15.11 13.27
C SER A 55 -9.26 -14.37 14.02
N THR A 56 -9.00 -13.11 13.66
CA THR A 56 -7.87 -12.34 14.16
C THR A 56 -8.34 -11.32 15.19
N LYS A 57 -8.01 -11.55 16.47
CA LYS A 57 -8.39 -10.64 17.57
C LYS A 57 -7.73 -9.27 17.37
N ASP A 58 -8.54 -8.21 17.36
CA ASP A 58 -8.08 -6.82 17.33
C ASP A 58 -8.39 -6.13 18.67
N PRO A 59 -7.36 -5.77 19.47
CA PRO A 59 -7.52 -5.06 20.75
C PRO A 59 -8.19 -3.68 20.61
N LEU A 60 -8.13 -3.05 19.43
CA LEU A 60 -8.67 -1.71 19.17
C LEU A 60 -10.17 -1.71 18.85
N ILE A 61 -10.80 -2.89 18.75
CA ILE A 61 -12.23 -3.02 18.47
C ILE A 61 -12.94 -3.76 19.62
N PRO A 62 -13.13 -3.12 20.80
CA PRO A 62 -13.71 -3.78 21.96
C PRO A 62 -15.17 -4.21 21.79
N SER A 63 -15.91 -3.63 20.84
CA SER A 63 -17.29 -3.98 20.55
C SER A 63 -17.45 -5.41 20.00
N LEU A 64 -16.43 -5.93 19.32
CA LEU A 64 -16.44 -7.28 18.74
C LEU A 64 -15.60 -8.26 19.57
N TRP A 65 -14.45 -7.81 20.08
CA TRP A 65 -13.46 -8.66 20.74
C TRP A 65 -13.46 -8.58 22.28
N GLY A 66 -14.24 -7.66 22.85
CA GLY A 66 -14.27 -7.38 24.28
C GLY A 66 -13.18 -6.40 24.73
N PRO A 67 -13.26 -5.89 25.97
CA PRO A 67 -12.25 -4.99 26.52
C PRO A 67 -10.90 -5.70 26.69
N VAL A 68 -9.82 -4.99 26.37
CA VAL A 68 -8.45 -5.47 26.57
C VAL A 68 -8.13 -5.45 28.07
N SER A 69 -7.57 -6.54 28.58
CA SER A 69 -7.15 -6.60 29.98
C SER A 69 -5.90 -5.76 30.20
N LYS A 70 -5.69 -5.24 31.42
CA LYS A 70 -4.52 -4.38 31.72
C LYS A 70 -3.20 -5.15 31.63
N GLU A 71 -3.25 -6.46 31.71
CA GLU A 71 -2.11 -7.37 31.59
C GLU A 71 -1.72 -7.61 30.13
N GLU A 72 -2.69 -7.49 29.20
CA GLU A 72 -2.49 -7.66 27.76
C GLU A 72 -2.09 -6.36 27.05
N ASP A 73 -2.26 -5.19 27.70
CA ASP A 73 -1.90 -3.88 27.16
C ASP A 73 -0.53 -3.39 27.70
N PRO A 74 0.53 -3.37 26.87
CA PRO A 74 1.86 -2.89 27.26
C PRO A 74 1.91 -1.41 27.65
N PHE A 75 0.89 -0.64 27.27
CA PHE A 75 0.75 0.78 27.58
C PHE A 75 -0.25 1.03 28.71
N ALA A 76 -0.82 -0.03 29.31
CA ALA A 76 -1.66 0.14 30.48
C ALA A 76 -0.85 0.85 31.58
N PRO A 77 -1.43 1.86 32.26
CA PRO A 77 -0.79 2.46 33.40
C PRO A 77 -0.52 1.33 34.41
N ALA A 78 0.76 1.15 34.77
CA ALA A 78 1.14 0.19 35.81
C ALA A 78 0.19 0.39 36.99
N ALA A 79 -0.47 -0.68 37.45
CA ALA A 79 -1.39 -0.62 38.57
C ALA A 79 -0.67 0.02 39.77
N GLY A 80 -0.88 1.31 39.97
CA GLY A 80 -0.02 2.17 40.78
C GLY A 80 -0.71 3.50 41.07
N GLY A 81 -2.00 3.45 41.34
CA GLY A 81 -2.83 4.58 41.75
C GLY A 81 -3.73 4.22 42.93
N ASN A 82 -3.13 3.74 44.03
CA ASN A 82 -3.38 4.17 45.41
C ASN A 82 -2.84 3.15 46.42
N GLY A 83 -1.71 3.48 47.06
CA GLY A 83 -1.28 2.80 48.29
C GLY A 83 0.20 2.51 48.41
N ARG A 84 0.99 3.58 48.61
CA ARG A 84 2.37 3.61 49.14
C ARG A 84 3.49 3.34 48.13
N THR A 85 4.30 4.41 47.96
CA THR A 85 5.71 4.44 47.50
C THR A 85 6.01 3.98 46.08
N SER A 86 5.96 4.91 45.11
CA SER A 86 7.09 5.14 44.18
C SER A 86 6.81 6.41 43.37
N GLY A 87 7.84 7.26 43.22
CA GLY A 87 7.75 8.68 42.92
C GLY A 87 7.10 9.07 41.58
N CYS A 88 6.13 9.97 41.67
CA CYS A 88 5.70 10.83 40.56
C CYS A 88 6.42 12.18 40.72
N CYS A 89 7.18 12.56 39.70
CA CYS A 89 7.96 13.79 39.65
C CYS A 89 7.03 14.99 39.43
N ILE A 90 7.03 15.96 40.35
CA ILE A 90 6.43 17.28 40.15
C ILE A 90 7.55 18.18 39.65
N VAL A 91 7.42 18.75 38.44
CA VAL A 91 8.33 19.79 37.95
C VAL A 91 7.74 21.14 38.35
N MET A 92 8.46 21.88 39.20
CA MET A 92 8.31 23.34 39.34
C MET A 92 8.90 24.04 38.13
#